data_AF-A0A1B6E5X2-F1
#
_entry.id   AF-A0A1B6E5X2-F1
#
_cell.length_a   1.000
_cell.length_b   1.000
_cell.length_c   1.000
_cell.angle_alpha   90.00
_cell.angle_beta   90.00
_cell.angle_gamma   90.00
#
_symmetry.space_group_name_H-M   'P 1'
#
loop_
_entity.id
_entity.type
_entity.pdbx_description
1 polymer ?
#
loop_
_entity_poly.entity_id
_entity_poly.type
_entity_poly.pdbx_seq_one_letter_code
_entity_poly.pdbx_strand_id
1 'polypeptide(L)'
;MPEETIKARKCTFWTLDKNGEVGDINRNHHFYYQIQGQLRVTRRQFCYFTLWLPKGIKITKIDRDDEFWKEKMFPKLERFYMDCLLPELIDPRHNRSMPIRNPSYIEEA
;
A
#
# COMPACT_ATOMS: atom_id res chain seq x y z
N MET A 1 1.72 23.30 -10.36
CA MET A 1 2.43 23.07 -9.08
C MET A 1 1.94 21.78 -8.41
N PRO A 2 2.70 21.14 -7.50
CA PRO A 2 2.25 19.96 -6.76
C PRO A 2 0.91 20.13 -6.07
N GLU A 3 0.67 21.26 -5.40
CA GLU A 3 -0.60 21.51 -4.70
C GLU A 3 -1.79 21.59 -5.64
N GLU A 4 -1.66 22.27 -6.78
CA GLU A 4 -2.70 22.31 -7.81
C GLU A 4 -3.02 20.91 -8.35
N THR A 5 -2.01 20.03 -8.45
CA THR A 5 -2.18 18.65 -8.92
C THR A 5 -2.97 17.81 -7.91
N ILE A 6 -2.72 18.03 -6.62
CA ILE A 6 -3.45 17.40 -5.52
C ILE A 6 -4.88 17.93 -5.46
N LYS A 7 -5.07 19.26 -5.51
CA LYS A 7 -6.40 19.91 -5.53
C LYS A 7 -7.24 19.48 -6.73
N ALA A 8 -6.62 19.30 -7.90
CA ALA A 8 -7.24 18.76 -9.10
C ALA A 8 -7.49 17.24 -9.04
N ARG A 9 -7.20 16.58 -7.92
CA ARG A 9 -7.34 15.13 -7.69
C ARG A 9 -6.58 14.24 -8.68
N LYS A 10 -5.54 14.77 -9.33
CA LYS A 10 -4.63 14.01 -10.19
C LYS A 10 -3.64 13.18 -9.38
N CYS A 11 -3.40 13.56 -8.12
CA CYS A 11 -2.69 12.78 -7.12
C CYS A 11 -3.52 12.73 -5.83
N THR A 12 -3.96 11.55 -5.42
CA THR A 12 -4.89 11.33 -4.29
C THR A 12 -4.21 10.80 -3.03
N PHE A 13 -2.88 10.87 -2.98
CA PHE A 13 -2.10 10.41 -1.84
C PHE A 13 -2.22 11.33 -0.62
N TRP A 14 -2.46 12.63 -0.85
CA TRP A 14 -2.83 13.58 0.20
C TRP A 14 -4.34 13.79 0.19
N THR A 15 -4.92 14.04 1.35
CA THR A 15 -6.33 14.39 1.54
C THR A 15 -6.56 15.87 1.24
N LEU A 16 -7.83 16.26 1.09
CA LEU A 16 -8.23 17.67 1.06
C LEU A 16 -9.03 17.96 2.32
N ASP A 17 -8.76 19.08 2.97
CA ASP A 17 -9.53 19.53 4.12
C ASP A 17 -10.93 20.07 3.70
N LYS A 18 -11.71 20.53 4.68
CA LYS A 18 -13.04 21.11 4.45
C LYS A 18 -13.05 22.38 3.58
N ASN A 19 -11.89 23.05 3.44
CA ASN A 19 -11.74 24.25 2.63
C ASN A 19 -11.19 23.94 1.22
N GLY A 20 -10.89 22.66 0.92
CA GLY A 20 -10.26 22.26 -0.33
C GLY A 20 -8.74 22.45 -0.35
N GLU A 21 -8.13 22.67 0.80
CA GLU A 21 -6.68 22.80 0.97
C GLU A 21 -6.03 21.44 1.16
N VAL A 22 -4.75 21.33 0.81
CA VAL A 22 -4.00 20.06 0.91
C VAL A 22 -3.83 19.68 2.39
N GLY A 23 -4.43 18.56 2.78
CA GLY A 23 -4.38 18.01 4.13
C GLY A 23 -3.35 16.89 4.31
N ASP A 24 -3.60 16.04 5.29
CA ASP A 24 -2.74 14.92 5.68
C ASP A 24 -2.69 13.80 4.64
N ILE A 25 -1.77 12.85 4.83
CA ILE A 25 -1.64 11.65 4.01
C ILE A 25 -2.89 10.78 4.13
N ASN A 26 -3.39 10.31 2.98
CA ASN A 26 -4.43 9.29 2.92
C ASN A 26 -3.85 7.92 3.28
N ARG A 27 -4.01 7.49 4.54
CA ARG A 27 -3.53 6.19 5.03
C ARG A 27 -4.24 4.98 4.40
N ASN A 28 -5.36 5.19 3.70
CA ASN A 28 -6.04 4.14 2.94
C ASN A 28 -5.52 4.01 1.50
N HIS A 29 -4.63 4.88 1.06
CA HIS A 29 -4.07 4.85 -0.30
C HIS A 29 -3.07 3.71 -0.47
N HIS A 30 -3.05 3.05 -1.64
CA HIS A 30 -2.17 1.90 -1.92
C HIS A 30 -0.68 2.20 -1.69
N PHE A 31 -0.22 3.40 -2.03
CA PHE A 31 1.15 3.83 -1.72
C PHE A 31 1.47 3.84 -0.22
N TYR A 32 0.51 4.13 0.67
CA TYR A 32 0.77 4.05 2.11
C TYR A 32 1.04 2.60 2.53
N TYR A 33 0.26 1.64 2.04
CA TYR A 33 0.51 0.22 2.26
C TYR A 33 1.88 -0.23 1.71
N GLN A 34 2.26 0.21 0.51
CA GLN A 34 3.58 -0.10 -0.06
C GLN A 34 4.72 0.45 0.82
N ILE A 35 4.60 1.71 1.24
CA ILE A 35 5.60 2.37 2.09
C ILE A 35 5.74 1.66 3.43
N GLN A 36 4.62 1.39 4.12
CA GLN A 36 4.65 0.71 5.42
C GLN A 36 5.25 -0.70 5.31
N GLY A 37 4.92 -1.45 4.25
CA GLY A 37 5.53 -2.75 3.98
C GLY A 37 7.04 -2.66 3.75
N GLN A 38 7.50 -1.72 2.93
CA GLN A 38 8.92 -1.51 2.66
C GLN A 38 9.70 -1.09 3.92
N LEU A 39 9.15 -0.17 4.73
CA LEU A 39 9.76 0.26 5.99
C LEU A 39 9.89 -0.91 6.98
N ARG A 40 8.87 -1.77 7.06
CA ARG A 40 8.89 -2.97 7.89
C ARG A 40 9.97 -3.96 7.43
N VAL A 41 9.98 -4.33 6.15
CA VAL A 41 10.94 -5.30 5.58
C VAL A 41 12.38 -4.81 5.72
N THR A 42 12.63 -3.54 5.43
CA THR A 42 13.98 -2.95 5.48
C THR A 42 14.41 -2.51 6.90
N ARG A 43 13.54 -2.69 7.89
CA ARG A 43 13.74 -2.27 9.29
C ARG A 43 14.08 -0.78 9.44
N ARG A 44 13.54 0.07 8.55
CA ARG A 44 13.72 1.52 8.60
C ARG A 44 12.60 2.18 9.39
N GLN A 45 12.91 3.32 10.02
CA GLN A 45 11.96 4.06 10.84
C GLN A 45 11.12 5.04 10.04
N PHE A 46 11.61 5.49 8.88
CA PHE A 46 10.91 6.43 8.01
C PHE A 46 11.46 6.41 6.59
N CYS A 47 10.72 7.01 5.65
CA CYS A 47 11.22 7.39 4.34
C CYS A 47 10.71 8.79 3.95
N TYR A 48 11.25 9.31 2.84
CA TYR A 48 10.71 10.50 2.18
C TYR A 48 9.91 10.06 0.94
N PHE A 49 8.63 10.41 0.91
CA PHE A 49 7.80 10.25 -0.28
C PHE A 49 7.78 11.55 -1.07
N THR A 50 8.10 11.47 -2.36
CA THR A 50 8.30 12.64 -3.20
C THR A 50 7.35 12.62 -4.39
N LEU A 51 6.51 13.66 -4.50
CA LEU A 51 5.78 13.98 -5.72
C LEU A 51 6.62 14.96 -6.53
N TRP A 52 7.20 14.48 -7.62
CA TRP A 52 7.95 15.30 -8.56
C TRP A 52 7.07 15.69 -9.74
N LEU A 53 7.09 16.97 -10.12
CA LEU A 53 6.48 17.52 -11.32
C LEU A 53 7.47 18.47 -11.99
N PRO A 54 7.38 18.72 -13.31
CA PRO A 54 8.26 19.66 -13.99
C PRO A 54 8.25 21.07 -13.39
N LYS A 55 7.12 21.48 -12.79
CA LYS A 55 6.94 22.80 -12.19
C LYS A 55 7.27 22.85 -10.69
N GLY A 56 7.61 21.73 -10.03
CA GLY A 56 7.92 21.74 -8.61
C GLY A 56 7.89 20.37 -7.95
N ILE A 57 8.34 20.32 -6.69
CA ILE A 57 8.48 19.07 -5.92
C ILE A 57 7.75 19.23 -4.59
N LYS A 58 7.02 18.21 -4.16
CA LYS A 58 6.50 18.08 -2.78
C LYS A 58 7.12 16.85 -2.14
N ILE A 59 7.74 17.03 -0.97
CA ILE A 59 8.38 15.96 -0.20
C ILE A 59 7.65 15.83 1.13
N THR A 60 7.33 14.61 1.53
CA THR A 60 6.69 14.31 2.82
C THR A 60 7.46 13.20 3.51
N LYS A 61 7.84 13.42 4.78
CA LYS A 61 8.39 12.37 5.64
C LYS A 61 7.26 11.46 6.11
N ILE A 62 7.46 10.15 6.01
CA ILE A 62 6.51 9.14 6.46
C ILE A 62 7.22 8.22 7.43
N ASP A 63 6.75 8.20 8.67
CA ASP A 63 7.24 7.32 9.70
C ASP A 63 6.60 5.93 9.60
N ARG A 64 7.33 4.92 10.06
CA ARG A 64 6.85 3.54 10.15
C ARG A 64 5.74 3.48 11.21
N ASP A 65 4.64 2.87 10.82
CA ASP A 65 3.43 2.70 11.63
C ASP A 65 3.28 1.21 11.96
N ASP A 66 3.92 0.80 13.07
CA ASP A 66 3.96 -0.59 13.50
C ASP A 66 2.56 -1.11 13.93
N GLU A 67 1.69 -0.23 14.41
CA GLU A 67 0.30 -0.57 14.74
C GLU A 67 -0.51 -0.82 13.46
N PHE A 68 -0.41 0.06 12.47
CA PHE A 68 -1.04 -0.15 11.17
C PHE A 68 -0.57 -1.46 10.51
N TRP A 69 0.73 -1.76 10.59
CA TRP A 69 1.25 -3.05 10.12
C TRP A 69 0.58 -4.21 10.84
N LYS A 70 0.59 -4.21 12.18
CA LYS A 70 0.08 -5.31 13.00
C LYS A 70 -1.42 -5.53 12.83
N GLU A 71 -2.21 -4.46 12.77
CA GLU A 71 -3.66 -4.53 12.83
C GLU A 71 -4.33 -4.55 11.43
N LYS A 72 -3.68 -4.01 10.39
CA LYS A 72 -4.28 -3.89 9.04
C LYS A 72 -3.58 -4.72 7.97
N MET A 73 -2.25 -4.80 8.00
CA MET A 73 -1.47 -5.45 6.93
C MET A 73 -1.19 -6.92 7.23
N PHE A 74 -0.58 -7.19 8.38
CA PHE A 74 -0.06 -8.51 8.72
C PHE A 74 -1.11 -9.63 8.65
N PRO A 75 -2.33 -9.48 9.22
CA PRO A 75 -3.31 -10.56 9.19
C PRO A 75 -3.73 -10.95 7.76
N LYS A 76 -3.81 -9.97 6.85
CA LYS A 76 -4.15 -10.23 5.44
C LYS A 76 -3.01 -10.92 4.70
N LEU A 77 -1.77 -10.51 4.97
CA LEU A 77 -0.57 -11.09 4.38
C LEU A 77 -0.34 -12.52 4.87
N GLU A 78 -0.50 -12.76 6.17
CA GLU A 78 -0.39 -14.09 6.78
C GLU A 78 -1.45 -15.04 6.21
N ARG A 79 -2.70 -14.59 6.14
CA ARG A 79 -3.78 -15.38 5.55
C ARG A 79 -3.50 -15.70 4.08
N PHE A 80 -3.11 -14.70 3.27
CA PHE A 80 -2.73 -14.92 1.88
C PHE A 80 -1.55 -15.91 1.75
N TYR A 81 -0.56 -15.79 2.62
CA TYR A 81 0.58 -16.71 2.63
C TYR A 81 0.13 -18.14 2.91
N MET A 82 -0.65 -18.37 3.96
CA MET A 82 -1.06 -19.71 4.39
C MET A 82 -2.06 -20.36 3.43
N ASP A 83 -3.05 -19.61 2.96
CA ASP A 83 -4.17 -20.18 2.21
C ASP A 83 -3.95 -20.17 0.69
N CYS A 84 -3.07 -19.29 0.17
CA CYS A 84 -2.84 -19.13 -1.26
C CYS A 84 -1.40 -19.49 -1.67
N LEU A 85 -0.39 -18.83 -1.07
CA LEU A 85 0.99 -18.98 -1.54
C LEU A 85 1.60 -20.34 -1.14
N LEU A 86 1.48 -20.71 0.13
CA LEU A 86 2.09 -21.92 0.69
C LEU A 86 1.61 -23.21 -0.01
N PRO A 87 0.30 -23.41 -0.31
CA PRO A 87 -0.16 -24.58 -1.06
C PRO A 87 0.44 -24.67 -2.46
N GLU A 88 0.63 -23.54 -3.15
CA GLU A 88 1.25 -23.52 -4.47
C GLU A 88 2.78 -23.67 -4.42
N LEU A 89 3.43 -23.37 -3.29
CA LEU A 89 4.85 -23.65 -3.07
C LEU A 89 5.11 -25.15 -2.81
N ILE A 90 4.25 -25.82 -2.03
CA ILE A 90 4.44 -27.22 -1.64
C ILE A 90 3.89 -28.19 -2.69
N ASP A 91 2.72 -27.89 -3.27
CA ASP A 91 2.06 -28.74 -4.26
C ASP A 91 1.54 -27.90 -5.44
N PRO A 92 2.45 -27.45 -6.34
CA PRO A 92 2.12 -26.56 -7.45
C PRO A 92 1.05 -27.17 -8.36
N ARG A 93 -0.07 -26.47 -8.55
CA ARG A 93 -1.14 -26.90 -9.48
C ARG A 93 -0.90 -26.43 -10.91
N HIS A 94 -0.30 -25.25 -11.06
CA HIS A 94 -0.05 -24.65 -12.36
C HIS A 94 0.76 -25.56 -13.29
N ASN A 95 1.83 -26.19 -12.78
CA ASN A 95 2.70 -27.10 -13.54
C ASN A 95 2.00 -28.39 -13.99
N ARG A 96 0.82 -28.70 -13.42
CA ARG A 96 -0.02 -29.86 -13.77
C ARG A 96 -1.25 -29.44 -14.57
N SER A 97 -1.29 -28.21 -15.08
CA SER A 97 -2.45 -27.64 -15.78
C SER A 97 -3.74 -27.66 -14.95
N MET A 98 -3.62 -27.62 -13.62
CA MET A 98 -4.76 -27.55 -12.70
C MET A 98 -5.03 -26.08 -12.31
N PRO A 99 -6.30 -25.70 -12.03
CA PRO A 99 -6.62 -24.38 -11.51
C PRO A 99 -5.93 -24.07 -10.18
N ILE A 100 -5.47 -22.82 -10.02
CA ILE A 100 -4.87 -22.33 -8.77
C ILE A 100 -5.92 -22.38 -7.65
N ARG A 101 -5.48 -22.73 -6.44
CA ARG A 101 -6.33 -22.68 -5.25
C ARG A 101 -6.64 -21.22 -4.91
N ASN A 102 -7.84 -20.77 -5.25
CA ASN A 102 -8.37 -19.47 -4.84
C ASN A 102 -9.45 -19.68 -3.77
N PRO A 103 -9.19 -19.31 -2.51
CA PRO A 103 -10.24 -19.24 -1.50
C PRO A 103 -11.31 -18.21 -1.86
N SER A 104 -12.54 -18.38 -1.39
CA SER A 104 -13.67 -17.49 -1.74
C SER A 104 -13.40 -16.01 -1.46
N TYR A 105 -12.70 -15.69 -0.36
CA TYR A 105 -12.37 -14.32 0.01
C TYR A 105 -11.36 -13.64 -0.94
N ILE A 106 -10.67 -14.40 -1.81
CA ILE A 106 -9.84 -13.86 -2.90
C ILE A 106 -10.69 -13.58 -4.14
N GLU A 107 -11.70 -14.42 -4.40
CA GLU A 107 -12.61 -14.25 -5.54
C GLU A 107 -13.61 -13.09 -5.32
N GLU A 108 -13.91 -12.79 -4.06
CA GLU A 108 -14.84 -11.74 -3.63
C GLU A 108 -14.19 -10.35 -3.43
N ALA A 109 -12.85 -10.24 -3.48
CA ALA A 109 -12.08 -9.03 -3.18
C ALA A 109 -11.89 -8.10 -4.39
#